data_AF-A0AAN7RJI9-F1
#
_entry.id   AF-A0AAN7RJI9-F1
#
_cell.length_a   1.000
_cell.length_b   1.000
_cell.length_c   1.000
_cell.angle_alpha   90.00
_cell.angle_beta   90.00
_cell.angle_gamma   90.00
#
_symmetry.space_group_name_H-M   'P 1'
#
loop_
_entity.id
_entity.type
_entity.pdbx_description
1 polymer ?
#
loop_
_entity_poly.entity_id
_entity_poly.type
_entity_poly.pdbx_seq_one_letter_code
_entity_poly.pdbx_strand_id
1 'polypeptide(L)' 'MLTSRAIAPILVTALVLYPAVVSSRPASFLEDFHVTWADSHIRQLEGGPVIQLVLDRNSGWSAV' A
#
# COMPACT_ATOMS: atom_id res chain seq x y z
N MET A 1 21.86 19.20 31.84
CA MET A 1 22.94 18.55 31.07
C MET A 1 22.74 17.05 31.12
N LEU A 2 21.85 16.50 30.28
CA LEU A 2 21.70 15.05 30.15
C LEU A 2 23.01 14.56 29.52
N THR A 3 23.79 13.80 30.29
CA THR A 3 25.16 13.46 29.92
C THR A 3 25.17 12.68 28.61
N SER A 4 26.07 13.04 27.70
CA SER A 4 26.24 12.44 26.35
C SER A 4 26.20 10.91 26.34
N ARG A 5 26.59 10.29 27.47
CA ARG A 5 26.62 8.84 27.69
C ARG A 5 25.23 8.17 27.73
N ALA A 6 24.17 8.91 28.06
CA ALA A 6 22.80 8.39 28.14
C ALA A 6 22.01 8.55 26.83
N ILE A 7 22.46 9.43 25.92
CA ILE A 7 21.70 9.76 24.70
C ILE A 7 21.74 8.61 23.69
N ALA A 8 22.91 7.99 23.51
CA ALA A 8 23.10 6.87 22.61
C ALA A 8 22.23 5.64 22.95
N PRO A 9 22.19 5.13 24.20
CA PRO A 9 21.34 3.98 24.52
C PRO A 9 19.84 4.32 24.42
N ILE A 10 19.43 5.55 24.70
CA ILE A 10 18.04 6.00 24.54
C ILE A 10 17.64 5.98 23.05
N LEU A 11 18.49 6.51 22.16
CA LEU A 11 18.24 6.50 20.72
C LEU A 11 18.18 5.07 20.16
N VAL A 12 19.09 4.19 20.58
CA VAL A 12 19.09 2.78 20.15
C VAL A 12 17.82 2.07 20.63
N THR A 13 17.42 2.29 21.88
CA THR A 13 16.19 1.69 22.43
C THR A 13 14.95 2.21 21.69
N ALA A 14 14.88 3.52 21.41
CA ALA A 14 13.79 4.11 20.66
C ALA A 14 13.72 3.57 19.22
N LEU A 15 14.85 3.44 18.54
CA LEU A 15 14.93 2.91 17.17
C LEU A 15 14.53 1.43 17.09
N VAL A 16 14.92 0.62 18.08
CA VAL A 16 14.58 -0.82 18.15
C VAL A 16 13.10 -1.03 18.49
N LEU A 17 12.48 -0.13 19.26
CA LEU A 17 11.05 -0.19 19.59
C LEU A 17 10.17 0.46 18.49
N TYR A 18 10.75 1.24 17.59
CA TYR A 18 10.01 1.97 16.55
C TYR A 18 9.32 1.11 15.47
N PRO A 19 9.82 -0.05 15.01
CA PRO A 19 9.20 -0.74 13.88
C PRO A 19 7.92 -1.50 14.24
N ALA A 20 7.37 -1.36 15.45
CA ALA A 20 6.34 -2.26 15.96
C ALA A 20 4.87 -1.89 15.64
N VAL A 21 4.56 -0.80 14.94
CA VAL A 21 3.15 -0.37 14.81
C VAL A 21 2.76 0.14 13.42
N VAL A 22 3.20 -0.53 12.37
CA VAL A 22 2.54 -0.37 11.05
C VAL A 22 1.74 -1.63 10.78
N SER A 23 0.47 -1.59 11.16
CA SER A 23 -0.52 -2.62 10.83
C SER A 23 -1.40 -2.10 9.69
N SER A 24 -1.32 -2.71 8.51
CA SER A 24 -2.33 -2.49 7.48
C SER A 24 -3.56 -3.35 7.78
N ARG A 25 -4.76 -2.76 7.64
CA ARG A 25 -6.00 -3.53 7.62
C ARG A 25 -6.13 -4.20 6.24
N PRO A 26 -6.46 -5.50 6.14
CA PRO A 26 -6.83 -6.08 4.86
C PRO A 26 -8.12 -5.40 4.37
N ALA A 27 -8.07 -4.84 3.17
CA ALA A 27 -9.18 -4.17 2.52
C ALA A 27 -9.32 -4.69 1.09
N SER A 28 -10.55 -4.74 0.61
CA SER A 28 -10.85 -5.02 -0.80
C SER A 28 -10.67 -3.76 -1.64
N PHE A 29 -10.32 -3.94 -2.91
CA PHE A 29 -10.09 -2.80 -3.81
C PHE A 29 -11.29 -1.84 -3.90
N LEU A 30 -12.52 -2.35 -3.86
CA LEU A 30 -13.74 -1.52 -3.93
C LEU A 30 -14.05 -0.75 -2.64
N GLU A 31 -13.44 -1.11 -1.51
CA GLU A 31 -13.61 -0.34 -0.26
C GLU A 31 -12.81 0.97 -0.30
N ASP A 32 -11.62 0.95 -0.92
CA ASP A 32 -10.67 2.07 -0.85
C ASP A 32 -10.49 2.80 -2.18
N PHE A 33 -10.87 2.20 -3.31
CA PHE A 33 -10.60 2.74 -4.64
C PHE A 33 -11.85 2.78 -5.51
N HIS A 34 -11.99 3.89 -6.25
CA HIS A 34 -13.00 4.05 -7.29
C HIS A 34 -12.38 3.88 -8.67
N VAL A 35 -13.07 3.13 -9.52
CA VAL A 35 -12.69 2.98 -10.93
C VAL A 35 -13.02 4.27 -11.67
N THR A 36 -12.05 4.79 -12.41
CA THR A 36 -12.20 6.05 -13.16
C THR A 36 -12.55 5.84 -14.63
N TRP A 37 -12.21 4.68 -15.19
CA TRP A 37 -12.56 4.29 -16.55
C TRP A 37 -12.43 2.77 -16.71
N ALA A 38 -13.14 2.21 -17.69
CA ALA A 38 -12.98 0.81 -18.08
C ALA A 38 -13.26 -0.19 -16.93
N ASP A 39 -14.39 -0.04 -16.21
CA ASP A 39 -14.83 -0.95 -15.15
C ASP A 39 -14.87 -2.43 -15.57
N SER A 40 -15.24 -2.70 -16.84
CA SER A 40 -15.24 -4.06 -17.39
C SER A 40 -13.86 -4.73 -17.44
N HIS A 41 -12.79 -3.94 -17.35
CA HIS A 41 -11.41 -4.40 -17.42
C HIS A 41 -10.79 -4.70 -16.07
N ILE A 42 -11.54 -4.51 -14.97
CA ILE A 42 -11.08 -4.82 -13.62
C ILE A 42 -11.70 -6.13 -13.15
N ARG A 43 -10.87 -7.08 -12.73
CA ARG A 43 -11.31 -8.34 -12.11
C ARG A 43 -10.77 -8.43 -10.70
N GLN A 44 -11.66 -8.57 -9.71
CA GLN A 44 -11.28 -8.87 -8.33
C GLN A 44 -10.98 -10.37 -8.18
N LEU A 45 -9.88 -10.67 -7.51
CA LEU A 45 -9.40 -12.01 -7.17
C LEU A 45 -9.36 -12.16 -5.64
N GLU A 46 -9.34 -13.40 -5.16
CA GLU A 46 -9.26 -13.72 -3.72
C GLU A 46 -10.32 -13.03 -2.85
N GLY A 47 -11.49 -12.75 -3.42
CA GLY A 47 -12.59 -12.07 -2.72
C GLY A 47 -12.45 -10.54 -2.61
N GLY A 48 -11.50 -9.91 -3.31
CA GLY A 48 -11.41 -8.45 -3.40
C GLY A 48 -10.05 -7.78 -3.11
N PRO A 49 -9.13 -8.33 -2.30
CA PRO A 49 -7.85 -7.68 -1.99
C PRO A 49 -6.90 -7.59 -3.17
N VAL A 50 -7.00 -8.55 -4.10
CA VAL A 50 -6.18 -8.62 -5.31
C VAL A 50 -7.03 -8.19 -6.48
N ILE A 51 -6.48 -7.37 -7.37
CA ILE A 51 -7.12 -7.04 -8.66
C ILE A 51 -6.21 -7.36 -9.83
N GLN A 52 -6.84 -7.70 -10.94
CA GLN A 52 -6.19 -7.80 -12.24
C GLN A 52 -6.78 -6.73 -13.17
N LEU A 53 -5.89 -5.97 -13.81
CA LEU A 53 -6.23 -5.06 -14.88
C LEU A 53 -6.06 -5.79 -16.22
N VAL A 54 -7.11 -5.83 -17.03
CA VAL A 54 -7.12 -6.48 -18.34
C VAL A 54 -7.06 -5.41 -19.42
N LEU A 55 -5.91 -5.24 -20.07
CA LEU A 55 -5.79 -4.33 -21.20
C LEU A 55 -6.17 -5.05 -22.50
N ASP A 56 -7.22 -4.56 -23.17
CA ASP A 56 -7.53 -4.90 -24.55
C ASP A 56 -7.20 -3.74 -25.51
N ARG A 57 -7.29 -4.02 -26.82
CA ARG A 57 -6.94 -3.08 -27.88
C ARG A 57 -7.85 -1.83 -27.94
N ASN A 58 -9.02 -1.87 -27.31
CA ASN A 58 -9.95 -0.73 -27.19
C ASN A 58 -9.71 0.08 -25.91
N SER A 59 -8.95 -0.46 -24.95
CA SER A 59 -8.66 0.12 -23.64
C SER A 59 -7.32 0.89 -23.55
N GLY A 60 -6.53 0.91 -24.64
CA GLY A 60 -5.24 1.62 -24.69
C GLY A 60 -5.25 2.74 -25.74
N TRP A 61 -4.51 3.83 -25.47
CA TRP A 61 -4.20 4.83 -26.49
C TRP A 61 -3.57 4.15 -27.71
N SER A 62 -4.14 4.40 -28.88
CA SER A 62 -3.61 3.91 -30.15
C SER A 62 -2.35 4.73 -30.50
N ALA A 63 -1.18 4.13 -30.33
CA ALA A 63 0.04 4.64 -30.92
C ALA A 63 0.01 4.33 -32.44
N VAL A 64 -0.69 5.18 -33.19
CA VAL A 64 -0.54 5.31 -34.65
C VAL A 64 -0.05 6.72 -34.96
#